data_AF-A0A2V9H390-F1
#
_entry.id   AF-A0A2V9H390-F1
#
_cell.length_a   1.000
_cell.length_b   1.000
_cell.length_c   1.000
_cell.angle_alpha   90.00
_cell.angle_beta   90.00
_cell.angle_gamma   90.00
#
_symmetry.space_group_name_H-M   'P 1'
#
loop_
_entity.id
_entity.type
_entity.pdbx_description
1 polymer ?
#
loop_
_entity_poly.entity_id
_entity_poly.type
_entity_poly.pdbx_seq_one_letter_code
_entity_poly.pdbx_strand_id
1 'polypeptide(L)'
;MTDTMTYPLRLPRSLKRAVERQSKEDRTSINQFVATAVAEKLSALQTAEFFADRKARADFKAFDKLMKRRGGRPPRTGDEMPGSKRKVPRQVRDNP
;
A
#
# COMPACT_ATOMS: atom_id res chain seq x y z
N MET A 1 8.71 19.01 -21.66
CA MET A 1 9.40 19.84 -20.64
C MET A 1 8.63 19.68 -19.34
N THR A 2 9.26 19.19 -18.27
CA THR A 2 8.66 19.15 -16.94
C THR A 2 8.72 20.54 -16.33
N ASP A 3 7.57 21.18 -16.20
CA ASP A 3 7.46 22.45 -15.47
C ASP A 3 7.72 22.20 -13.98
N THR A 4 8.73 22.86 -13.42
CA THR A 4 9.22 22.59 -12.06
C THR A 4 9.06 23.84 -11.22
N MET A 5 8.27 23.75 -10.15
CA MET A 5 8.01 24.87 -9.25
C MET A 5 8.86 24.73 -7.97
N THR A 6 9.56 25.80 -7.58
CA THR A 6 10.36 25.81 -6.34
C THR A 6 9.47 26.08 -5.14
N TYR A 7 9.47 25.18 -4.16
CA TYR A 7 8.71 25.33 -2.92
C TYR A 7 9.65 25.44 -1.70
N PRO A 8 9.75 26.59 -1.02
CA PRO A 8 10.60 26.76 0.14
C PRO A 8 10.01 26.05 1.36
N LEU A 9 10.80 25.17 1.99
CA LEU A 9 10.39 24.37 3.15
C LEU A 9 11.27 24.68 4.36
N ARG A 10 10.65 24.80 5.53
CA ARG A 10 11.37 24.86 6.82
C ARG A 10 11.25 23.50 7.51
N LEU A 11 12.40 22.86 7.72
CA LEU A 11 12.49 21.58 8.42
C LEU A 11 13.06 21.78 9.83
N PRO A 12 12.57 21.05 10.85
CA PRO A 12 13.26 20.96 12.13
C PRO A 12 14.72 20.55 11.96
N ARG A 13 15.62 21.09 12.79
CA ARG A 13 17.07 20.86 12.65
C ARG A 13 17.45 19.38 12.66
N SER A 14 16.81 18.58 13.52
CA SER A 14 17.02 17.13 13.59
C SER A 14 16.64 16.43 12.29
N LEU A 15 15.51 16.81 11.69
CA LEU A 15 15.03 16.23 10.43
C LEU A 15 15.94 16.62 9.26
N LYS A 16 16.34 17.90 9.17
CA LYS A 16 17.32 18.36 8.16
C LYS A 16 18.61 17.53 8.22
N ARG A 17 19.15 17.29 9.42
CA ARG A 17 20.35 16.47 9.62
C ARG A 17 20.16 15.02 9.17
N ALA A 18 18.99 14.43 9.44
CA ALA A 18 18.67 13.07 9.01
C ALA A 18 18.61 12.97 7.47
N VAL A 19 17.91 13.92 6.83
CA VAL A 19 17.82 14.01 5.36
C VAL A 19 19.20 14.22 4.74
N GLU A 20 20.04 15.09 5.31
CA GLU A 20 21.41 15.32 4.85
C GLU A 20 22.27 14.05 4.91
N ARG A 21 22.17 13.28 5.99
CA ARG A 21 22.91 12.03 6.14
C ARG A 21 22.45 11.01 5.09
N GLN A 22 21.13 10.81 4.99
CA GLN A 22 20.55 9.85 4.03
C GLN A 22 20.89 10.22 2.58
N SER A 23 20.76 11.50 2.23
CA SER A 23 21.07 11.98 0.87
C SER A 23 22.54 11.73 0.50
N LYS A 24 23.46 11.84 1.47
CA LYS A 24 24.89 11.53 1.26
C LYS A 24 25.13 10.04 1.05
N GLU A 25 24.48 9.19 1.85
CA GLU A 25 24.56 7.72 1.70
C GLU A 25 24.07 7.29 0.32
N ASP A 26 22.94 7.85 -0.12
CA ASP A 26 22.31 7.54 -1.40
C ASP A 26 22.88 8.33 -2.59
N ARG A 27 23.90 9.16 -2.36
CA ARG A 27 24.55 10.04 -3.37
C ARG A 27 23.56 10.88 -4.17
N THR A 28 22.53 11.39 -3.52
CA THR A 28 21.50 12.25 -4.11
C THR A 28 21.52 13.65 -3.50
N SER A 29 20.93 14.63 -4.18
CA SER A 29 20.73 15.95 -3.58
C SER A 29 19.58 15.92 -2.57
N ILE A 30 19.61 16.82 -1.58
CA ILE A 30 18.51 16.98 -0.61
C ILE A 30 17.17 17.23 -1.32
N ASN A 31 17.18 18.06 -2.38
CA ASN A 31 15.96 18.38 -3.11
C ASN A 31 15.38 17.17 -3.85
N GLN A 32 16.24 16.35 -4.46
CA GLN A 32 15.82 15.10 -5.09
C GLN A 32 15.30 14.11 -4.04
N PHE A 33 16.00 13.96 -2.92
CA PHE A 33 15.54 13.12 -1.80
C PHE A 33 14.13 13.54 -1.34
N VAL A 34 13.92 14.84 -1.09
CA VAL A 34 12.62 15.37 -0.66
C VAL A 34 11.56 15.16 -1.73
N ALA A 35 11.87 15.42 -3.00
CA ALA A 35 10.93 15.22 -4.11
C ALA A 35 10.48 13.75 -4.21
N THR A 36 11.42 12.81 -4.13
CA THR A 36 11.14 11.37 -4.13
C THR A 36 10.30 10.96 -2.93
N ALA A 37 10.66 11.41 -1.73
CA ALA A 37 9.91 11.10 -0.51
C ALA A 37 8.46 11.64 -0.56
N VAL A 38 8.25 12.82 -1.14
CA VAL A 38 6.91 13.38 -1.35
C VAL A 38 6.12 12.54 -2.35
N ALA A 39 6.74 12.14 -3.46
CA ALA A 39 6.11 11.27 -4.45
C ALA A 39 5.71 9.92 -3.85
N GLU A 40 6.59 9.30 -3.06
CA GLU A 40 6.31 8.06 -2.34
C GLU A 40 5.17 8.22 -1.34
N LYS A 41 5.16 9.29 -0.55
CA LYS A 41 4.09 9.56 0.42
C LYS A 41 2.74 9.75 -0.27
N LEU A 42 2.70 10.49 -1.37
CA LEU A 42 1.49 10.69 -2.17
C LEU A 42 0.99 9.36 -2.76
N SER A 43 1.88 8.57 -3.35
CA SER A 43 1.56 7.24 -3.88
C SER A 43 0.97 6.33 -2.79
N ALA A 44 1.57 6.32 -1.59
CA ALA A 44 1.07 5.53 -0.47
C ALA A 44 -0.33 5.97 -0.01
N LEU A 45 -0.58 7.27 0.07
CA LEU A 45 -1.89 7.81 0.45
C LEU A 45 -2.96 7.50 -0.59
N GLN A 46 -2.67 7.73 -1.87
CA GLN A 46 -3.58 7.42 -2.98
C GLN A 46 -3.87 5.91 -3.07
N THR A 47 -2.87 5.08 -2.82
CA THR A 47 -3.05 3.63 -2.78
C THR A 47 -3.99 3.21 -1.65
N ALA A 48 -3.84 3.82 -0.47
CA ALA A 48 -4.74 3.56 0.67
C ALA A 48 -6.19 3.94 0.36
N GLU A 49 -6.41 5.12 -0.23
CA GLU A 49 -7.73 5.58 -0.69
C GLU A 49 -8.33 4.64 -1.74
N PHE A 50 -7.53 4.27 -2.77
CA PHE A 50 -7.97 3.34 -3.81
C PHE A 50 -8.46 2.01 -3.24
N PHE A 51 -7.75 1.43 -2.26
CA PHE A 51 -8.17 0.18 -1.62
C PHE A 51 -9.42 0.35 -0.77
N ALA A 52 -9.59 1.49 -0.09
CA ALA A 52 -10.81 1.80 0.65
C ALA A 52 -12.03 1.84 -0.30
N ASP A 53 -11.93 2.59 -1.39
CA ASP A 53 -13.00 2.72 -2.39
C ASP A 53 -13.29 1.41 -3.12
N ARG A 54 -12.25 0.62 -3.39
CA ARG A 54 -12.41 -0.69 -4.02
C ARG A 54 -13.06 -1.68 -3.07
N LYS A 55 -12.75 -1.63 -1.78
CA LYS A 55 -13.39 -2.46 -0.75
C LYS A 55 -14.88 -2.13 -0.63
N ALA A 56 -15.26 -0.86 -0.67
CA ALA A 56 -16.67 -0.43 -0.60
C ALA A 56 -17.52 -1.01 -1.75
N ARG A 57 -16.90 -1.24 -2.91
CA ARG A 57 -17.56 -1.82 -4.09
C ARG A 57 -17.47 -3.35 -4.18
N ALA A 58 -16.83 -4.01 -3.22
CA ALA A 58 -16.59 -5.44 -3.30
C ALA A 58 -17.83 -6.26 -2.88
N ASP A 59 -18.30 -7.13 -3.76
CA ASP A 59 -19.29 -8.14 -3.41
C ASP A 59 -18.61 -9.39 -2.84
N PHE A 60 -18.51 -9.43 -1.51
CA PHE A 60 -17.94 -10.58 -0.79
C PHE A 60 -18.79 -11.85 -0.92
N LYS A 61 -20.11 -11.74 -1.15
CA LYS A 61 -20.98 -12.91 -1.35
C LYS A 61 -20.71 -13.55 -2.71
N ALA A 62 -20.57 -12.74 -3.76
CA ALA A 62 -20.17 -13.23 -5.08
C ALA A 62 -18.76 -13.85 -5.05
N PHE A 63 -17.82 -13.22 -4.34
CA PHE A 63 -16.48 -13.78 -4.12
C PHE A 63 -16.52 -15.14 -3.43
N ASP A 64 -17.28 -15.29 -2.35
CA ASP A 64 -17.41 -16.55 -1.63
C ASP A 64 -18.07 -17.64 -2.50
N LYS A 65 -19.06 -17.26 -3.32
CA LYS A 65 -19.67 -18.18 -4.30
C LYS A 65 -18.65 -18.67 -5.32
N LEU A 66 -17.80 -17.77 -5.82
CA LEU A 66 -16.72 -18.11 -6.74
C LEU A 66 -15.70 -19.06 -6.08
N MET A 67 -15.29 -18.77 -4.84
CA MET A 67 -14.31 -19.59 -4.11
C MET A 67 -14.84 -20.98 -3.72
N LYS A 68 -16.17 -21.13 -3.59
CA LYS A 68 -16.83 -22.43 -3.31
C LYS A 68 -17.27 -23.17 -4.57
N ARG A 69 -16.96 -22.66 -5.77
CA ARG A 69 -17.41 -23.28 -7.02
C ARG A 69 -16.89 -24.72 -7.12
N ARG A 70 -17.73 -25.62 -7.64
CA ARG A 70 -17.29 -26.98 -7.98
C ARG A 70 -16.43 -26.93 -9.25
N GLY A 71 -15.28 -27.59 -9.21
CA GLY A 71 -14.30 -27.59 -10.30
C GLY A 71 -13.19 -26.54 -10.14
N GLY A 72 -12.05 -26.79 -10.76
CA GLY A 72 -10.82 -26.02 -10.61
C GLY A 72 -9.60 -26.93 -10.61
N ARG A 73 -8.40 -26.36 -10.73
CA ARG A 73 -7.16 -27.12 -10.49
C ARG A 73 -6.91 -27.18 -8.99
N PRO A 74 -6.44 -28.31 -8.45
CA PRO A 74 -5.99 -28.36 -7.07
C PRO A 74 -4.88 -27.32 -6.84
N PRO A 75 -4.67 -26.88 -5.58
CA PRO A 75 -3.51 -26.08 -5.24
C PRO A 75 -2.22 -26.73 -5.74
N ARG A 76 -1.23 -25.91 -6.13
CA ARG A 76 0.10 -26.44 -6.42
C ARG A 76 0.74 -26.91 -5.12
N THR A 77 1.75 -27.76 -5.23
CA THR A 77 2.57 -28.15 -4.08
C THR A 77 3.12 -26.90 -3.39
N GLY A 78 2.84 -26.75 -2.09
CA GLY A 78 3.18 -25.57 -1.28
C GLY A 78 2.07 -24.52 -1.15
N ASP A 79 1.02 -24.58 -1.98
CA ASP A 79 -0.17 -23.71 -1.89
C ASP A 79 -1.29 -24.36 -1.05
N GLU A 80 -1.02 -25.49 -0.39
CA GLU A 80 -2.00 -26.14 0.46
C GLU A 80 -2.32 -25.27 1.68
N MET A 81 -3.62 -25.18 2.01
CA MET A 81 -4.04 -24.54 3.24
C MET A 81 -3.47 -25.32 4.44
N PRO A 82 -2.84 -24.65 5.43
CA PRO A 82 -2.38 -25.33 6.64
C PRO A 82 -3.56 -26.00 7.35
N GLY A 83 -3.39 -27.27 7.71
CA GLY A 83 -4.43 -28.14 8.26
C GLY A 83 -5.18 -27.50 9.45
N SER A 84 -6.50 -27.45 9.31
CA SER A 84 -7.50 -27.02 10.30
C SER A 84 -7.18 -25.76 11.12
N LYS A 85 -7.42 -24.58 10.52
CA LYS A 85 -7.92 -23.45 11.32
C LYS A 85 -9.43 -23.37 11.13
N ARG A 86 -10.15 -23.51 12.25
CA ARG A 86 -11.58 -23.20 12.41
C ARG A 86 -11.89 -22.00 11.52
N LYS A 87 -12.87 -22.10 10.61
CA LYS A 87 -13.34 -20.95 9.82
C LYS A 87 -13.82 -19.90 10.82
N VAL A 88 -12.96 -18.96 11.19
CA VAL A 88 -13.36 -17.82 11.99
C VAL A 88 -14.37 -17.09 11.11
N PRO A 89 -15.63 -16.91 11.56
CA PRO A 89 -16.57 -16.11 10.80
C PRO A 89 -15.90 -14.75 10.61
N ARG A 90 -15.59 -14.39 9.36
CA ARG A 90 -15.09 -13.06 9.05
C ARG A 90 -16.20 -12.13 9.52
N GLN A 91 -15.90 -11.32 10.53
CA GLN A 91 -16.81 -10.29 11.01
C GLN A 91 -17.29 -9.55 9.76
N VAL A 92 -18.56 -9.73 9.44
CA VAL A 92 -19.29 -8.80 8.60
C VAL A 92 -19.28 -7.52 9.42
N ARG A 93 -18.22 -6.72 9.27
CA ARG A 93 -18.31 -5.33 9.63
C ARG A 93 -19.18 -4.77 8.52
N ASP A 94 -20.49 -4.91 8.72
CA ASP A 94 -21.50 -4.13 8.05
C ASP A 94 -20.99 -2.69 8.14
N ASN A 95 -20.43 -2.21 7.04
CA ASN A 95 -20.21 -0.80 6.89
C ASN A 95 -21.47 -0.29 6.20
N PRO A 96 -22.11 0.76 6.73
CA PRO A 96 -23.15 1.46 5.99
C PRO A 96 -22.62 1.96 4.64
#